data_AF-A0A7W0W6K0-F1
#
_entry.id   AF-A0A7W0W6K0-F1
#
_cell.length_a   1.000
_cell.length_b   1.000
_cell.length_c   1.000
_cell.angle_alpha   90.00
_cell.angle_beta   90.00
_cell.angle_gamma   90.00
#
_symmetry.space_group_name_H-M   'P 1'
#
loop_
_entity.id
_entity.type
_entity.pdbx_description
1 polymer ?
#
loop_
_entity_poly.entity_id
_entity_poly.type
_entity_poly.pdbx_seq_one_letter_code
_entity_poly.pdbx_strand_id
1 'polypeptide(L)'
;MLLKKRWFRRSIGLLLSIGVLVIGIRRITADPNLREIDTYFSFAASPDRSLLATTSGDKITLWRLPALTVEREISSPAMVEPRTIAWRADGQAFAMSSGKDNDTVVIYDLGNTTVSIIVDEKSRFITKLAWSPDAQWLAIGYGEAQIDLLHVPDGHSTQTLHLLPKKILDGHSNFVTDLTFDATGQMLISGSYDGMIRQWRVDDGTLLDSFPLHGGDVKSMALSPDGQTLATGAGNTVRLWNLNDGTWRDAFMRHKESVNSVAWSPDGQWLVSGSGDYHGGEYGLYESKHRTVQVWQASDGRSLFTFGGQEAPVAGVAFSADGQWVISGATWDGLRRWKVK
;
A
#
# COMPACT_ATOMS: atom_id res chain seq x y z
N MET A 1 48.27 -13.99 -47.02
CA MET A 1 49.29 -14.43 -46.06
C MET A 1 48.63 -14.56 -44.67
N LEU A 2 48.23 -15.79 -44.32
CA LEU A 2 48.00 -16.40 -42.97
C LEU A 2 47.37 -15.50 -41.87
N LEU A 3 46.11 -15.64 -41.41
CA LEU A 3 45.42 -16.81 -40.80
C LEU A 3 46.32 -17.67 -39.89
N LYS A 4 46.19 -17.50 -38.57
CA LYS A 4 46.51 -18.54 -37.58
C LYS A 4 45.30 -18.82 -36.69
N LYS A 5 44.70 -19.97 -36.98
CA LYS A 5 43.85 -20.77 -36.10
C LYS A 5 44.69 -21.33 -34.95
N ARG A 6 44.07 -21.54 -33.78
CA ARG A 6 44.43 -22.65 -32.88
C ARG A 6 43.16 -23.39 -32.47
N TRP A 7 43.16 -24.69 -32.72
CA TRP A 7 42.12 -25.69 -32.44
C TRP A 7 42.60 -26.64 -31.33
N PHE A 8 41.63 -27.27 -30.65
CA PHE A 8 41.55 -28.61 -30.02
C PHE A 8 41.12 -28.56 -28.55
N ARG A 9 40.30 -29.47 -27.99
CA ARG A 9 39.23 -30.40 -28.42
C ARG A 9 38.65 -30.98 -27.11
N ARG A 10 37.33 -31.25 -27.12
CA ARG A 10 36.57 -32.32 -26.43
C ARG A 10 36.76 -32.54 -24.91
N SER A 11 35.63 -32.46 -24.20
CA SER A 11 35.00 -33.62 -23.56
C SER A 11 33.49 -33.45 -23.53
N ILE A 12 32.79 -34.38 -24.20
CA ILE A 12 31.34 -34.59 -24.08
C ILE A 12 31.15 -35.44 -22.82
N GLY A 13 30.57 -34.84 -21.79
CA GLY A 13 30.04 -35.55 -20.62
C GLY A 13 28.53 -35.53 -20.70
N LEU A 14 27.95 -36.69 -20.98
CA LEU A 14 26.52 -36.94 -20.92
C LEU A 14 26.10 -36.92 -19.44
N LEU A 15 25.25 -35.97 -19.03
CA LEU A 15 24.46 -36.08 -17.81
C LEU A 15 23.00 -35.79 -18.15
N LEU A 16 22.20 -36.85 -17.99
CA LEU A 16 20.76 -36.88 -18.16
C LEU A 16 20.07 -36.00 -17.11
N SER A 17 19.19 -35.12 -17.60
CA SER A 17 17.88 -34.71 -17.06
C SER A 17 17.74 -34.51 -15.54
N ILE A 18 17.67 -33.25 -15.10
CA ILE A 18 16.44 -32.52 -14.72
C ILE A 18 16.83 -31.04 -14.79
N GLY A 19 16.47 -30.37 -15.88
CA GLY A 19 16.85 -28.98 -16.14
C GLY A 19 15.61 -28.15 -16.41
N VAL A 20 15.30 -27.25 -15.48
CA VAL A 20 14.33 -26.17 -15.66
C VAL A 20 14.67 -25.44 -16.95
N LEU A 21 13.71 -25.42 -17.86
CA LEU A 21 13.79 -24.73 -19.13
C LEU A 21 13.67 -23.22 -18.86
N VAL A 22 14.80 -22.56 -18.61
CA VAL A 22 14.92 -21.10 -18.73
C VAL A 22 15.03 -20.80 -20.22
N ILE A 23 13.89 -20.51 -20.87
CA ILE A 23 13.89 -19.96 -22.24
C ILE A 23 13.83 -18.44 -22.14
N GLY A 24 14.89 -17.82 -22.65
CA GLY A 24 14.79 -16.63 -23.49
C GLY A 24 14.47 -15.32 -22.78
N ILE A 25 15.53 -14.65 -22.33
CA ILE A 25 15.56 -13.21 -22.08
C ILE A 25 15.12 -12.49 -23.37
N ARG A 26 13.87 -12.00 -23.41
CA ARG A 26 13.52 -10.87 -24.28
C ARG A 26 13.77 -9.60 -23.47
N ARG A 27 14.91 -8.97 -23.77
CA ARG A 27 15.21 -7.60 -23.38
C ARG A 27 14.19 -6.71 -24.10
N ILE A 28 13.16 -6.26 -23.39
CA ILE A 28 12.27 -5.21 -23.89
C ILE A 28 13.09 -3.92 -23.80
N THR A 29 13.47 -3.38 -24.96
CA THR A 29 14.02 -2.04 -25.06
C THR A 29 12.96 -1.06 -24.59
N ALA A 30 13.22 -0.42 -23.44
CA ALA A 30 12.46 0.73 -22.98
C ALA A 30 12.43 1.80 -24.09
N ASP A 31 11.27 2.39 -24.32
CA ASP A 31 11.11 3.53 -25.20
C ASP A 31 11.98 4.69 -24.68
N PRO A 32 12.97 5.17 -25.46
CA PRO A 32 13.85 6.25 -25.04
C PRO A 32 13.15 7.62 -24.90
N ASN A 33 11.85 7.72 -25.21
CA ASN A 33 11.04 8.92 -25.01
C ASN A 33 10.22 8.92 -23.72
N LEU A 34 10.24 7.85 -22.91
CA LEU A 34 9.61 7.85 -21.59
C LEU A 34 10.55 8.52 -20.59
N ARG A 35 10.36 9.83 -20.40
CA ARG A 35 10.89 10.58 -19.26
C ARG A 35 10.40 9.94 -17.96
N GLU A 36 11.23 10.02 -16.91
CA GLU A 36 10.95 9.63 -15.53
C GLU A 36 9.45 9.68 -15.21
N ILE A 37 8.86 8.50 -15.01
CA ILE A 37 7.54 8.40 -14.41
C ILE A 37 7.82 8.07 -12.95
N ASP A 38 7.71 9.05 -12.08
CA ASP A 38 7.49 8.83 -10.65
C ASP A 38 6.12 8.17 -10.49
N THR A 39 5.99 6.88 -10.85
CA THR A 39 4.68 6.21 -10.82
C THR A 39 4.29 5.95 -9.37
N TYR A 40 3.50 6.85 -8.78
CA TYR A 40 2.85 6.61 -7.50
C TYR A 40 1.77 5.53 -7.69
N PHE A 41 2.12 4.31 -7.33
CA PHE A 41 1.22 3.15 -7.35
C PHE A 41 0.51 3.05 -6.01
N SER A 42 -0.76 3.43 -5.98
CA SER A 42 -1.66 3.17 -4.85
C SER A 42 -2.37 1.84 -5.04
N PHE A 43 -2.59 1.15 -3.93
CA PHE A 43 -3.15 -0.20 -3.87
C PHE A 43 -4.12 -0.30 -2.70
N ALA A 44 -5.39 -0.58 -2.97
CA ALA A 44 -6.41 -0.71 -1.91
C ALA A 44 -7.47 -1.76 -2.28
N ALA A 45 -7.68 -2.74 -1.40
CA ALA A 45 -8.75 -3.72 -1.53
C ALA A 45 -10.06 -3.17 -0.94
N SER A 46 -11.20 -3.52 -1.54
CA SER A 46 -12.52 -3.21 -0.98
C SER A 46 -12.72 -3.90 0.37
N PRO A 47 -13.63 -3.41 1.24
CA PRO A 47 -13.87 -3.99 2.57
C PRO A 47 -14.23 -5.48 2.53
N ASP A 48 -15.03 -5.89 1.54
CA ASP A 48 -15.40 -7.28 1.27
C ASP A 48 -14.33 -8.09 0.53
N ARG A 49 -13.23 -7.44 0.12
CA ARG A 49 -12.11 -8.01 -0.65
C ARG A 49 -12.55 -8.68 -1.95
N SER A 50 -13.65 -8.21 -2.55
CA SER A 50 -14.09 -8.64 -3.89
C SER A 50 -13.42 -7.83 -4.99
N LEU A 51 -13.06 -6.58 -4.70
CA LEU A 51 -12.39 -5.66 -5.62
C LEU A 51 -11.03 -5.24 -5.08
N LEU A 52 -10.14 -4.93 -6.03
CA LEU A 52 -8.90 -4.21 -5.79
C LEU A 52 -8.89 -2.98 -6.67
N ALA A 53 -8.61 -1.81 -6.10
CA ALA A 53 -8.34 -0.59 -6.85
C ALA A 53 -6.82 -0.39 -6.93
N THR A 54 -6.34 -0.10 -8.14
CA THR A 54 -4.94 0.30 -8.37
C THR A 54 -4.87 1.56 -9.21
N THR A 55 -3.79 2.32 -9.02
CA THR A 55 -3.49 3.49 -9.85
C THR A 55 -2.25 3.27 -10.70
N SER A 56 -2.30 3.77 -11.94
CA SER A 56 -1.15 3.79 -12.85
C SER A 56 -1.29 4.96 -13.81
N GLY A 57 -0.41 5.96 -13.68
CA GLY A 57 -0.54 7.20 -14.44
C GLY A 57 -1.86 7.91 -14.14
N ASP A 58 -2.65 8.21 -15.16
CA ASP A 58 -3.97 8.83 -15.04
C ASP A 58 -5.14 7.82 -14.93
N LYS A 59 -4.83 6.52 -14.85
CA LYS A 59 -5.85 5.46 -14.81
C LYS A 59 -6.03 4.88 -13.42
N ILE A 60 -7.30 4.61 -13.11
CA ILE A 60 -7.74 3.80 -11.99
C ILE A 60 -8.30 2.51 -12.56
N THR A 61 -7.78 1.37 -12.11
CA THR A 61 -8.28 0.06 -12.53
C THR A 61 -8.88 -0.66 -11.33
N LEU A 62 -10.13 -1.11 -11.49
CA LEU A 62 -10.80 -2.00 -10.55
C LEU A 62 -10.66 -3.44 -11.04
N TRP A 63 -10.12 -4.31 -10.19
CA TRP A 63 -9.88 -5.72 -10.48
C TRP A 63 -10.76 -6.60 -9.60
N ARG A 64 -11.42 -7.61 -10.18
CA ARG A 64 -12.07 -8.67 -9.40
C ARG A 64 -11.05 -9.60 -8.79
N LEU A 65 -11.15 -9.80 -7.48
CA LEU A 65 -10.36 -10.77 -6.73
C LEU A 65 -11.06 -12.14 -6.69
N PRO A 66 -10.28 -13.25 -6.56
CA PRO A 66 -8.82 -13.35 -6.64
C PRO A 66 -8.31 -13.49 -8.09
N ALA A 67 -9.20 -13.42 -9.08
CA ALA A 67 -8.86 -13.70 -10.47
C ALA A 67 -7.96 -12.64 -11.12
N LEU A 68 -7.93 -11.42 -10.56
CA LEU A 68 -7.29 -10.23 -11.15
C LEU A 68 -7.81 -9.95 -12.57
N THR A 69 -9.11 -10.13 -12.78
CA THR A 69 -9.75 -9.70 -14.04
C THR A 69 -10.21 -8.26 -13.91
N VAL A 70 -9.93 -7.44 -14.93
CA VAL A 70 -10.39 -6.05 -14.97
C VAL A 70 -11.93 -6.02 -14.95
N GLU A 71 -12.48 -5.33 -13.97
CA GLU A 71 -13.92 -5.05 -13.87
C GLU A 71 -14.27 -3.72 -14.52
N ARG A 72 -13.49 -2.68 -14.24
CA ARG A 72 -13.71 -1.32 -14.72
C ARG A 72 -12.38 -0.58 -14.81
N GLU A 73 -12.22 0.21 -15.87
CA GLU A 73 -11.19 1.26 -15.94
C GLU A 73 -11.88 2.62 -15.86
N ILE A 74 -11.31 3.52 -15.06
CA ILE A 74 -11.80 4.88 -14.84
C ILE A 74 -10.63 5.83 -15.13
N SER A 75 -10.86 6.81 -16.00
CA SER A 75 -9.91 7.90 -16.23
C SER A 75 -10.01 8.92 -15.10
N SER A 76 -8.87 9.31 -14.54
CA SER A 76 -8.79 10.42 -13.58
C SER A 76 -9.25 11.71 -14.26
N PRO A 77 -10.32 12.38 -13.77
CA PRO A 77 -10.88 13.60 -14.35
C PRO A 77 -9.90 14.78 -14.25
N ALA A 78 -8.88 14.68 -13.39
CA ALA A 78 -7.88 15.71 -13.21
C ALA A 78 -6.69 15.59 -14.18
N MET A 79 -6.58 14.54 -15.01
CA MET A 79 -5.35 14.25 -15.79
C MET A 79 -4.08 14.24 -14.94
N VAL A 80 -4.23 13.91 -13.65
CA VAL A 80 -3.18 13.99 -12.64
C VAL A 80 -3.07 12.64 -11.96
N GLU A 81 -1.82 12.24 -11.71
CA GLU A 81 -1.46 10.97 -11.07
C GLU A 81 -2.04 10.91 -9.65
N PRO A 82 -2.90 9.92 -9.37
CA PRO A 82 -3.46 9.75 -8.04
C PRO A 82 -2.47 9.08 -7.10
N ARG A 83 -2.37 9.61 -5.89
CA ARG A 83 -1.33 9.20 -4.93
C ARG A 83 -1.78 8.15 -3.94
N THR A 84 -3.01 8.26 -3.46
CA THR A 84 -3.59 7.30 -2.52
C THR A 84 -5.07 7.10 -2.85
N ILE A 85 -5.54 5.89 -2.60
CA ILE A 85 -6.95 5.48 -2.70
C ILE A 85 -7.36 4.87 -1.35
N ALA A 86 -8.57 5.18 -0.91
CA ALA A 86 -9.20 4.54 0.23
C ALA A 86 -10.65 4.18 -0.11
N TRP A 87 -11.01 2.91 0.08
CA TRP A 87 -12.38 2.47 -0.05
C TRP A 87 -13.23 3.00 1.09
N ARG A 88 -14.46 3.41 0.75
CA ARG A 88 -15.48 3.70 1.76
C ARG A 88 -15.92 2.38 2.40
N ALA A 89 -16.27 2.42 3.69
CA ALA A 89 -16.50 1.22 4.48
C ALA A 89 -17.67 0.34 3.99
N ASP A 90 -18.62 0.92 3.26
CA ASP A 90 -19.72 0.19 2.61
C ASP A 90 -19.36 -0.46 1.26
N GLY A 91 -18.14 -0.23 0.76
CA GLY A 91 -17.65 -0.75 -0.52
C GLY A 91 -18.34 -0.16 -1.76
N GLN A 92 -19.23 0.83 -1.61
CA GLN A 92 -19.96 1.44 -2.72
C GLN A 92 -19.22 2.61 -3.36
N ALA A 93 -18.22 3.15 -2.67
CA ALA A 93 -17.41 4.25 -3.16
C ALA A 93 -15.95 4.12 -2.73
N PHE A 94 -15.07 4.92 -3.35
CA PHE A 94 -13.70 5.12 -2.89
C PHE A 94 -13.29 6.59 -3.05
N ALA A 95 -12.48 7.06 -2.11
CA ALA A 95 -11.82 8.37 -2.19
C ALA A 95 -10.44 8.22 -2.80
N MET A 96 -10.01 9.24 -3.53
CA MET A 96 -8.72 9.30 -4.20
C MET A 96 -8.16 10.71 -4.16
N SER A 97 -6.88 10.87 -3.88
CA SER A 97 -6.22 12.19 -3.91
C SER A 97 -5.51 12.44 -5.25
N SER A 98 -5.61 13.66 -5.79
CA SER A 98 -4.79 14.10 -6.94
C SER A 98 -3.39 14.54 -6.52
N GLY A 99 -2.37 14.18 -7.30
CA GLY A 99 -0.96 14.40 -6.96
C GLY A 99 -0.28 15.69 -7.44
N LYS A 100 -0.97 16.65 -8.10
CA LYS A 100 -0.34 17.86 -8.65
C LYS A 100 -1.17 19.12 -8.40
N ASP A 101 -0.51 20.08 -7.76
CA ASP A 101 -0.85 21.49 -7.56
C ASP A 101 -2.05 21.85 -6.67
N ASN A 102 -3.09 21.02 -6.59
CA ASN A 102 -4.21 21.22 -5.66
C ASN A 102 -4.52 19.90 -4.94
N ASP A 103 -4.53 19.92 -3.60
CA ASP A 103 -4.86 18.77 -2.74
C ASP A 103 -6.36 18.47 -2.80
N THR A 104 -6.79 17.95 -3.96
CA THR A 104 -8.18 17.57 -4.23
C THR A 104 -8.37 16.10 -3.89
N VAL A 105 -9.49 15.80 -3.23
CA VAL A 105 -9.95 14.43 -3.02
C VAL A 105 -11.20 14.18 -3.84
N VAL A 106 -11.15 13.25 -4.77
CA VAL A 106 -12.31 12.84 -5.56
C VAL A 106 -12.89 11.57 -4.96
N ILE A 107 -14.19 11.58 -4.68
CA ILE A 107 -14.96 10.39 -4.31
C ILE A 107 -15.67 9.86 -5.54
N TYR A 108 -15.41 8.60 -5.85
CA TYR A 108 -16.08 7.86 -6.92
C TYR A 108 -17.06 6.89 -6.33
N ASP A 109 -18.32 7.03 -6.73
CA ASP A 109 -19.37 6.07 -6.45
C ASP A 109 -19.46 5.05 -7.59
N LEU A 110 -19.54 3.76 -7.24
CA LEU A 110 -19.58 2.67 -8.21
C LEU A 110 -20.88 2.63 -9.03
N GLY A 111 -21.95 3.25 -8.54
CA GLY A 111 -23.23 3.47 -9.22
C GLY A 111 -23.20 4.57 -10.30
N ASN A 112 -22.01 5.09 -10.65
CA ASN A 112 -21.76 6.12 -11.66
C ASN A 112 -22.07 7.56 -11.25
N THR A 113 -21.89 7.90 -9.98
CA THR A 113 -21.83 9.30 -9.56
C THR A 113 -20.39 9.66 -9.16
N THR A 114 -19.96 10.88 -9.48
CA THR A 114 -18.64 11.38 -9.08
C THR A 114 -18.86 12.65 -8.26
N VAL A 115 -18.29 12.65 -7.05
CA VAL A 115 -18.23 13.82 -6.18
C VAL A 115 -16.79 14.26 -6.07
N SER A 116 -16.49 15.47 -6.50
CA SER A 116 -15.20 16.08 -6.18
C SER A 116 -15.29 16.79 -4.84
N ILE A 117 -14.39 16.50 -3.91
CA ILE A 117 -14.22 17.25 -2.68
C ILE A 117 -12.92 18.03 -2.77
N ILE A 118 -13.02 19.35 -2.65
CA ILE A 118 -11.85 20.21 -2.54
C ILE A 118 -11.65 20.49 -1.05
N VAL A 119 -10.52 20.03 -0.52
CA VAL A 119 -10.20 20.09 0.91
C VAL A 119 -9.41 21.35 1.24
N ASP A 120 -8.52 21.77 0.33
CA ASP A 120 -7.73 22.99 0.45
C ASP A 120 -7.33 23.50 -0.95
N GLU A 121 -7.23 24.82 -1.11
CA GLU A 121 -6.65 25.46 -2.30
C GLU A 121 -5.11 25.51 -2.22
N LYS A 122 -4.52 25.23 -1.05
CA LYS A 122 -3.08 25.09 -0.86
C LYS A 122 -2.69 23.62 -0.97
N SER A 123 -1.67 23.31 -1.77
CA SER A 123 -1.11 21.96 -1.80
C SER A 123 -0.25 21.70 -0.56
N ARG A 124 -0.67 20.73 0.24
CA ARG A 124 -0.06 20.26 1.49
C ARG A 124 0.44 18.80 1.36
N PHE A 125 0.45 18.27 0.14
CA PHE A 125 0.94 16.94 -0.21
C PHE A 125 0.17 15.83 0.52
N ILE A 126 -1.00 15.44 0.01
CA ILE A 126 -1.74 14.29 0.56
C ILE A 126 -0.92 13.01 0.41
N THR A 127 -0.73 12.30 1.51
CA THR A 127 0.04 11.05 1.62
C THR A 127 -0.84 9.83 1.81
N LYS A 128 -1.94 9.96 2.57
CA LYS A 128 -2.84 8.85 2.90
C LYS A 128 -4.28 9.31 3.10
N LEU A 129 -5.22 8.43 2.76
CA LEU A 129 -6.65 8.57 3.06
C LEU A 129 -7.11 7.36 3.88
N ALA A 130 -8.08 7.57 4.77
CA ALA A 130 -8.79 6.49 5.47
C ALA A 130 -10.25 6.87 5.73
N TRP A 131 -11.17 5.93 5.50
CA TRP A 131 -12.57 6.09 5.84
C TRP A 131 -12.87 5.47 7.21
N SER A 132 -13.76 6.12 7.96
CA SER A 132 -14.32 5.52 9.17
C SER A 132 -15.26 4.35 8.83
N PRO A 133 -15.43 3.38 9.76
CA PRO A 133 -16.29 2.21 9.54
C PRO A 133 -17.77 2.54 9.30
N ASP A 134 -18.24 3.67 9.82
CA ASP A 134 -19.60 4.18 9.59
C ASP A 134 -19.76 4.96 8.27
N ALA A 135 -18.68 5.09 7.50
CA ALA A 135 -18.60 5.85 6.25
C ALA A 135 -18.94 7.36 6.39
N GLN A 136 -18.93 7.91 7.60
CA GLN A 136 -19.27 9.32 7.86
C GLN A 136 -18.04 10.24 7.92
N TRP A 137 -16.85 9.69 8.13
CA TRP A 137 -15.62 10.45 8.26
C TRP A 137 -14.56 10.00 7.27
N LEU A 138 -13.87 10.98 6.71
CA LEU A 138 -12.67 10.80 5.92
C LEU A 138 -11.51 11.47 6.65
N ALA A 139 -10.49 10.69 6.97
CA ALA A 139 -9.22 11.18 7.47
C ALA A 139 -8.24 11.36 6.30
N ILE A 140 -7.52 12.49 6.32
CA ILE A 140 -6.55 12.86 5.29
C ILE A 140 -5.24 13.17 5.97
N GLY A 141 -4.20 12.41 5.63
CA GLY A 141 -2.85 12.60 6.11
C GLY A 141 -2.03 13.40 5.10
N TYR A 142 -1.16 14.26 5.61
CA TYR A 142 -0.34 15.17 4.81
C TYR A 142 1.16 14.95 5.04
N GLY A 143 1.95 15.41 4.06
CA GLY A 143 3.41 15.50 4.17
C GLY A 143 3.84 16.53 5.23
N GLU A 144 3.01 17.52 5.53
CA GLU A 144 3.27 18.53 6.56
C GLU A 144 2.92 18.07 7.98
N ALA A 145 2.91 16.76 8.23
CA ALA A 145 2.66 16.12 9.54
C ALA A 145 1.24 16.31 10.13
N GLN A 146 0.39 17.10 9.51
CA GLN A 146 -0.99 17.30 9.94
C GLN A 146 -1.91 16.18 9.44
N ILE A 147 -3.05 16.03 10.12
CA ILE A 147 -4.19 15.21 9.67
C ILE A 147 -5.47 16.05 9.73
N ASP A 148 -6.28 15.97 8.69
CA ASP A 148 -7.60 16.60 8.66
C ASP A 148 -8.70 15.53 8.74
N LEU A 149 -9.71 15.76 9.58
CA LEU A 149 -10.93 14.94 9.64
C LEU A 149 -12.09 15.70 9.02
N LEU A 150 -12.63 15.12 7.94
CA LEU A 150 -13.76 15.64 7.20
C LEU A 150 -14.99 14.78 7.46
N HIS A 151 -16.11 15.43 7.75
CA HIS A 151 -17.40 14.76 7.86
C HIS A 151 -18.06 14.73 6.47
N VAL A 152 -18.31 13.53 5.94
CA VAL A 152 -18.85 13.28 4.60
C VAL A 152 -20.09 12.39 4.70
N PRO A 153 -21.25 12.94 5.14
CA PRO A 153 -22.40 12.13 5.52
C PRO A 153 -23.11 11.46 4.33
N ASP A 154 -23.07 12.12 3.17
CA ASP A 154 -23.69 11.64 1.94
C ASP A 154 -22.63 11.63 0.83
N GLY A 155 -21.79 10.61 0.81
CA GLY A 155 -20.79 10.40 -0.25
C GLY A 155 -21.39 10.04 -1.63
N HIS A 156 -22.70 10.29 -1.83
CA HIS A 156 -23.47 10.10 -3.06
C HIS A 156 -23.98 11.43 -3.64
N SER A 157 -23.49 12.58 -3.14
CA SER A 157 -23.79 13.87 -3.75
C SER A 157 -23.43 13.85 -5.25
N THR A 158 -23.87 14.84 -6.02
CA THR A 158 -23.39 15.04 -7.40
C THR A 158 -22.73 16.40 -7.58
N GLN A 159 -22.62 17.17 -6.48
CA GLN A 159 -22.04 18.50 -6.46
C GLN A 159 -20.66 18.47 -5.82
N THR A 160 -19.76 19.31 -6.34
CA THR A 160 -18.47 19.56 -5.71
C THR A 160 -18.69 20.13 -4.31
N LEU A 161 -18.10 19.49 -3.30
CA LEU A 161 -18.15 19.97 -1.92
C LEU A 161 -16.84 20.67 -1.58
N HIS A 162 -16.92 21.94 -1.20
CA HIS A 162 -15.82 22.65 -0.55
C HIS A 162 -15.95 22.40 0.95
N LEU A 163 -15.30 21.36 1.45
CA LEU A 163 -15.37 20.99 2.86
C LEU A 163 -14.16 21.55 3.59
N LEU A 164 -14.41 22.33 4.64
CA LEU A 164 -13.37 22.65 5.61
C LEU A 164 -13.22 21.48 6.60
N PRO A 165 -11.99 21.18 7.06
CA PRO A 165 -11.77 20.22 8.11
C PRO A 165 -12.66 20.52 9.33
N LYS A 166 -13.37 19.52 9.82
CA LYS A 166 -14.11 19.65 11.08
C LYS A 166 -13.18 19.57 12.29
N LYS A 167 -12.05 18.88 12.12
CA LYS A 167 -10.97 18.78 13.09
C LYS A 167 -9.64 18.79 12.35
N ILE A 168 -8.66 19.43 12.98
CA ILE A 168 -7.26 19.44 12.58
C ILE A 168 -6.50 18.74 13.71
N LEU A 169 -5.83 17.65 13.38
CA LEU A 169 -5.00 16.90 14.32
C LEU A 169 -3.56 17.28 14.04
N ASP A 170 -2.98 18.01 14.98
CA ASP A 170 -1.60 18.47 14.91
C ASP A 170 -0.78 17.82 16.01
N GLY A 171 0.43 17.40 15.66
CA GLY A 171 1.40 16.98 16.64
C GLY A 171 2.49 16.06 16.10
N HIS A 172 2.29 15.34 14.99
CA HIS A 172 3.40 14.64 14.34
C HIS A 172 4.45 15.66 13.90
N SER A 173 5.70 15.24 13.81
CA SER A 173 6.81 16.14 13.39
C SER A 173 7.34 15.82 11.99
N ASN A 174 6.72 14.88 11.28
CA ASN A 174 7.08 14.46 9.94
C ASN A 174 5.87 13.83 9.22
N PHE A 175 6.04 13.46 7.95
CA PHE A 175 5.01 12.96 7.04
C PHE A 175 4.12 11.93 7.72
N VAL A 176 2.80 12.14 7.70
CA VAL A 176 1.84 11.10 8.06
C VAL A 176 1.83 10.08 6.92
N THR A 177 2.04 8.81 7.19
CA THR A 177 2.28 7.81 6.15
C THR A 177 1.23 6.73 6.11
N ASP A 178 0.57 6.47 7.23
CA ASP A 178 -0.59 5.61 7.26
C ASP A 178 -1.65 6.11 8.25
N LEU A 179 -2.90 5.76 7.98
CA LEU A 179 -4.08 6.13 8.76
C LEU A 179 -5.03 4.95 8.81
N THR A 180 -5.59 4.66 9.98
CA THR A 180 -6.63 3.66 10.14
C THR A 180 -7.55 4.02 11.30
N PHE A 181 -8.86 3.81 11.13
CA PHE A 181 -9.82 3.95 12.23
C PHE A 181 -9.94 2.63 12.97
N ASP A 182 -10.13 2.69 14.28
CA ASP A 182 -10.53 1.50 15.05
C ASP A 182 -11.90 0.98 14.59
N ALA A 183 -12.25 -0.23 15.02
CA ALA A 183 -13.51 -0.87 14.61
C ALA A 183 -14.78 -0.08 15.01
N THR A 184 -14.68 0.76 16.04
CA THR A 184 -15.81 1.60 16.49
C THR A 184 -15.92 2.92 15.73
N GLY A 185 -14.85 3.36 15.06
CA GLY A 185 -14.75 4.67 14.42
C GLY A 185 -14.53 5.83 15.40
N GLN A 186 -14.39 5.57 16.70
CA GLN A 186 -14.19 6.60 17.72
C GLN A 186 -12.73 7.02 17.84
N MET A 187 -11.80 6.18 17.38
CA MET A 187 -10.37 6.42 17.40
C MET A 187 -9.77 6.38 16.00
N LEU A 188 -8.96 7.39 15.68
CA LEU A 188 -8.06 7.36 14.53
C LEU A 188 -6.66 7.00 15.02
N ILE A 189 -6.00 6.10 14.32
CA ILE A 189 -4.61 5.72 14.53
C ILE A 189 -3.79 6.23 13.34
N SER A 190 -2.72 6.96 13.61
CA SER A 190 -1.81 7.47 12.59
C SER A 190 -0.39 6.97 12.80
N GLY A 191 0.29 6.69 11.69
CA GLY A 191 1.72 6.37 11.64
C GLY A 191 2.46 7.45 10.86
N SER A 192 3.69 7.72 11.25
CA SER A 192 4.50 8.79 10.63
C SER A 192 5.97 8.41 10.49
N TYR A 193 6.64 9.14 9.59
CA TYR A 193 8.10 9.17 9.45
C TYR A 193 8.82 9.82 10.65
N ASP A 194 8.10 10.32 11.65
CA ASP A 194 8.69 10.67 12.94
C ASP A 194 8.94 9.45 13.86
N GLY A 195 8.59 8.25 13.39
CA GLY A 195 8.75 6.99 14.10
C GLY A 195 7.70 6.75 15.19
N MET A 196 6.65 7.58 15.25
CA MET A 196 5.58 7.47 16.23
C MET A 196 4.30 6.91 15.59
N ILE A 197 3.57 6.17 16.41
CA ILE A 197 2.14 5.90 16.21
C ILE A 197 1.36 6.73 17.21
N ARG A 198 0.29 7.38 16.75
CA ARG A 198 -0.57 8.20 17.60
C ARG A 198 -2.01 7.75 17.53
N GLN A 199 -2.69 7.88 18.66
CA GLN A 199 -4.12 7.63 18.78
C GLN A 199 -4.84 8.96 19.03
N TRP A 200 -5.89 9.21 18.26
CA TRP A 200 -6.67 10.43 18.33
C TRP A 200 -8.13 10.10 18.56
N ARG A 201 -8.79 10.81 19.46
CA ARG A 201 -10.24 10.74 19.58
C ARG A 201 -10.87 11.50 18.42
N VAL A 202 -11.75 10.85 17.67
CA VAL A 202 -12.38 11.43 16.47
C VAL A 202 -13.32 12.58 16.83
N ASP A 203 -14.07 12.44 17.93
CA ASP A 203 -15.10 13.41 18.35
C ASP A 203 -14.56 14.83 18.57
N ASP A 204 -13.42 14.95 19.27
CA ASP A 204 -12.84 16.23 19.68
C ASP A 204 -11.45 16.49 19.10
N GLY A 205 -10.83 15.51 18.43
CA GLY A 205 -9.50 15.60 17.84
C GLY A 205 -8.36 15.50 18.86
N THR A 206 -8.64 15.10 20.11
CA THR A 206 -7.63 15.03 21.16
C THR A 206 -6.64 13.91 20.90
N LEU A 207 -5.33 14.20 21.00
CA LEU A 207 -4.29 13.19 21.10
C LEU A 207 -4.44 12.42 22.41
N LEU A 208 -4.74 11.13 22.33
CA LEU A 208 -4.91 10.26 23.49
C LEU A 208 -3.58 9.70 23.94
N ASP A 209 -2.83 9.13 23.00
CA ASP A 209 -1.56 8.46 23.27
C ASP A 209 -0.59 8.56 22.08
N SER A 210 0.70 8.37 22.37
CA SER A 210 1.78 8.34 21.39
C SER A 210 2.78 7.23 21.76
N PHE A 211 3.05 6.35 20.80
CA PHE A 211 3.86 5.15 20.99
C PHE A 211 5.07 5.19 20.05
N PRO A 212 6.30 5.10 20.56
CA PRO A 212 7.47 5.00 19.72
C PRO A 212 7.59 3.60 19.11
N LEU A 213 7.85 3.52 17.80
CA LEU A 213 8.32 2.30 17.17
C LEU A 213 9.85 2.33 17.10
N HIS A 214 10.49 1.51 17.93
CA HIS A 214 11.94 1.36 17.90
C HIS A 214 12.38 0.66 16.60
N GLY A 215 12.75 1.38 15.55
CA GLY A 215 13.20 0.73 14.30
C GLY A 215 13.13 1.54 13.01
N GLY A 216 12.71 2.81 13.09
CA GLY A 216 12.66 3.73 11.95
C GLY A 216 11.24 4.13 11.57
N ASP A 217 11.13 4.75 10.42
CA ASP A 217 9.92 5.34 9.85
C ASP A 217 8.76 4.34 9.75
N VAL A 218 7.58 4.70 10.27
CA VAL A 218 6.36 3.91 10.07
C VAL A 218 5.93 4.10 8.63
N LYS A 219 5.74 3.00 7.89
CA LYS A 219 5.34 3.04 6.47
C LYS A 219 3.97 2.44 6.20
N SER A 220 3.54 1.49 7.02
CA SER A 220 2.23 0.86 6.85
C SER A 220 1.67 0.34 8.16
N MET A 221 0.35 0.40 8.28
CA MET A 221 -0.42 -0.12 9.39
C MET A 221 -1.63 -0.90 8.90
N ALA A 222 -2.02 -1.94 9.63
CA ALA A 222 -3.25 -2.68 9.37
C ALA A 222 -3.86 -3.22 10.67
N LEU A 223 -5.14 -2.93 10.89
CA LEU A 223 -5.91 -3.52 11.99
C LEU A 223 -6.28 -4.97 11.68
N SER A 224 -6.22 -5.81 12.70
CA SER A 224 -6.74 -7.17 12.65
C SER A 224 -8.25 -7.16 12.45
N PRO A 225 -8.84 -8.24 11.88
CA PRO A 225 -10.29 -8.31 11.66
C PRO A 225 -11.14 -8.20 12.93
N ASP A 226 -10.58 -8.55 14.10
CA ASP A 226 -11.23 -8.39 15.41
C ASP A 226 -11.08 -6.97 15.99
N GLY A 227 -10.31 -6.08 15.34
CA GLY A 227 -10.07 -4.70 15.76
C GLY A 227 -9.12 -4.53 16.94
N GLN A 228 -8.52 -5.61 17.48
CA GLN A 228 -7.77 -5.55 18.74
C GLN A 228 -6.26 -5.41 18.54
N THR A 229 -5.74 -5.80 17.38
CA THR A 229 -4.30 -5.86 17.12
C THR A 229 -3.96 -5.02 15.90
N LEU A 230 -3.05 -4.06 16.07
CA LEU A 230 -2.46 -3.31 14.97
C LEU A 230 -1.17 -4.00 14.51
N ALA A 231 -1.06 -4.30 13.23
CA ALA A 231 0.19 -4.66 12.59
C ALA A 231 0.85 -3.41 12.02
N THR A 232 2.16 -3.25 12.22
CA THR A 232 2.90 -2.04 11.84
C THR A 232 4.18 -2.42 11.12
N GLY A 233 4.35 -1.96 9.88
CA GLY A 233 5.59 -2.04 9.12
C GLY A 233 6.44 -0.79 9.35
N ALA A 234 7.62 -0.97 9.97
CA ALA A 234 8.59 0.11 10.17
C ALA A 234 10.02 -0.40 10.00
N GLY A 235 10.82 0.36 9.25
CA GLY A 235 12.13 -0.11 8.78
C GLY A 235 11.97 -1.49 8.12
N ASN A 236 12.78 -2.46 8.53
CA ASN A 236 12.70 -3.84 8.02
C ASN A 236 11.87 -4.80 8.90
N THR A 237 11.03 -4.26 9.79
CA THR A 237 10.26 -5.07 10.75
C THR A 237 8.76 -4.91 10.58
N VAL A 238 8.03 -6.00 10.81
CA VAL A 238 6.61 -5.96 11.16
C VAL A 238 6.49 -6.26 12.65
N ARG A 239 5.72 -5.43 13.35
CA ARG A 239 5.41 -5.59 14.77
C ARG A 239 3.90 -5.65 14.97
N LEU A 240 3.50 -6.28 16.07
CA LEU A 240 2.12 -6.35 16.50
C LEU A 240 1.93 -5.57 17.79
N TRP A 241 0.88 -4.79 17.84
CA TRP A 241 0.54 -3.93 18.96
C TRP A 241 -0.89 -4.21 19.41
N ASN A 242 -1.08 -4.46 20.70
CA ASN A 242 -2.40 -4.64 21.28
C ASN A 242 -2.98 -3.27 21.64
N LEU A 243 -4.13 -2.94 21.06
CA LEU A 243 -4.77 -1.65 21.25
C LEU A 243 -5.47 -1.52 22.60
N ASN A 244 -5.81 -2.64 23.24
CA ASN A 244 -6.56 -2.62 24.49
C ASN A 244 -5.69 -2.24 25.69
N ASP A 245 -4.42 -2.63 25.69
CA ASP A 245 -3.48 -2.40 26.79
C ASP A 245 -2.27 -1.55 26.38
N GLY A 246 -2.17 -1.16 25.12
CA GLY A 246 -1.09 -0.34 24.59
C GLY A 246 0.26 -1.07 24.50
N THR A 247 0.29 -2.40 24.61
CA THR A 247 1.54 -3.17 24.66
C THR A 247 1.96 -3.77 23.31
N TRP A 248 3.26 -3.79 23.07
CA TRP A 248 3.86 -4.51 21.93
C TRP A 248 3.91 -6.01 22.21
N ARG A 249 3.58 -6.83 21.21
CA ARG A 249 3.83 -8.28 21.25
C ARG A 249 5.27 -8.56 20.83
N ASP A 250 5.88 -9.57 21.44
CA ASP A 250 7.24 -10.05 21.13
C ASP A 250 7.37 -10.81 19.79
N ALA A 251 6.38 -10.73 18.90
CA ALA A 251 6.41 -11.35 17.59
C ALA A 251 7.04 -10.39 16.56
N PHE A 252 8.38 -10.40 16.47
CA PHE A 252 9.12 -9.63 15.47
C PHE A 252 9.29 -10.41 14.17
N MET A 253 8.65 -9.94 13.11
CA MET A 253 8.80 -10.47 11.76
C MET A 253 9.76 -9.57 10.99
N ARG A 254 10.85 -10.13 10.46
CA ARG A 254 11.95 -9.34 9.88
C ARG A 254 12.15 -9.63 8.40
N HIS A 255 12.15 -8.56 7.61
CA HIS A 255 12.60 -8.54 6.23
C HIS A 255 14.07 -8.16 6.12
N LYS A 256 14.64 -8.37 4.93
CA LYS A 256 15.99 -7.87 4.61
C LYS A 256 15.97 -6.40 4.22
N GLU A 257 14.88 -5.92 3.63
CA GLU A 257 14.67 -4.55 3.19
C GLU A 257 13.54 -3.88 3.95
N SER A 258 13.30 -2.60 3.69
CA SER A 258 12.18 -1.85 4.24
C SER A 258 10.85 -2.56 3.97
N VAL A 259 9.98 -2.61 4.97
CA VAL A 259 8.58 -3.04 4.86
C VAL A 259 7.78 -1.83 4.42
N ASN A 260 7.06 -1.96 3.31
CA ASN A 260 6.28 -0.86 2.73
C ASN A 260 4.77 -1.08 2.87
N SER A 261 4.33 -2.32 3.06
CA SER A 261 2.91 -2.64 3.17
C SER A 261 2.70 -3.86 4.05
N VAL A 262 1.65 -3.83 4.88
CA VAL A 262 1.19 -4.96 5.70
C VAL A 262 -0.32 -5.15 5.55
N ALA A 263 -0.81 -6.38 5.63
CA ALA A 263 -2.23 -6.68 5.63
C ALA A 263 -2.55 -7.98 6.39
N TRP A 264 -3.73 -8.04 7.01
CA TRP A 264 -4.23 -9.23 7.69
C TRP A 264 -5.01 -10.15 6.76
N SER A 265 -4.92 -11.46 7.00
CA SER A 265 -5.86 -12.43 6.46
C SER A 265 -7.26 -12.20 7.04
N PRO A 266 -8.34 -12.56 6.32
CA PRO A 266 -9.71 -12.33 6.78
C PRO A 266 -10.05 -13.03 8.11
N ASP A 267 -9.39 -14.16 8.40
CA ASP A 267 -9.55 -14.91 9.65
C ASP A 267 -8.64 -14.43 10.78
N GLY A 268 -7.80 -13.41 10.54
CA GLY A 268 -6.86 -12.87 11.52
C GLY A 268 -5.72 -13.82 11.92
N GLN A 269 -5.59 -14.99 11.28
CA GLN A 269 -4.56 -15.96 11.66
C GLN A 269 -3.19 -15.60 11.08
N TRP A 270 -3.16 -14.99 9.90
CA TRP A 270 -1.94 -14.69 9.15
C TRP A 270 -1.80 -13.21 8.86
N LEU A 271 -0.54 -12.81 8.71
CA LEU A 271 -0.14 -11.51 8.17
C LEU A 271 0.56 -11.70 6.85
N VAL A 272 0.42 -10.74 5.95
CA VAL A 272 1.27 -10.59 4.78
C VAL A 272 1.98 -9.25 4.84
N SER A 273 3.24 -9.23 4.42
CA SER A 273 4.02 -8.00 4.28
C SER A 273 4.80 -7.96 2.97
N GLY A 274 4.83 -6.79 2.37
CA GLY A 274 5.58 -6.46 1.17
C GLY A 274 6.80 -5.61 1.50
N SER A 275 7.95 -5.96 0.93
CA SER A 275 9.23 -5.32 1.23
C SER A 275 10.05 -5.03 -0.03
N GLY A 276 10.83 -3.96 0.04
CA GLY A 276 11.78 -3.51 -0.96
C GLY A 276 12.18 -2.06 -0.69
N ASP A 277 13.31 -1.62 -1.24
CA ASP A 277 13.72 -0.22 -1.13
C ASP A 277 13.87 0.42 -2.51
N TYR A 278 13.59 1.72 -2.59
CA TYR A 278 13.83 2.55 -3.76
C TYR A 278 15.26 3.09 -3.69
N HIS A 279 16.24 2.28 -4.07
CA HIS A 279 17.60 2.79 -4.25
C HIS A 279 17.77 3.44 -5.63
N GLY A 280 17.09 4.58 -5.83
CA GLY A 280 17.32 5.48 -6.96
C GLY A 280 18.55 6.34 -6.71
N GLY A 281 19.75 5.78 -6.82
CA GLY A 281 20.94 6.59 -7.09
C GLY A 281 20.96 7.01 -8.56
N GLU A 282 21.53 8.17 -8.87
CA GLU A 282 21.73 8.82 -10.19
C GLU A 282 22.28 7.91 -11.31
N TYR A 283 22.71 6.67 -10.98
CA TYR A 283 23.29 5.72 -11.92
C TYR A 283 22.60 4.34 -11.98
N GLY A 284 21.51 4.08 -11.24
CA GLY A 284 20.67 2.89 -11.47
C GLY A 284 21.36 1.51 -11.32
N LEU A 285 22.42 1.38 -10.51
CA LEU A 285 23.23 0.14 -10.41
C LEU A 285 23.02 -0.72 -9.16
N TYR A 286 22.05 -0.43 -8.30
CA TYR A 286 21.75 -1.30 -7.15
C TYR A 286 20.47 -2.09 -7.41
N GLU A 287 20.60 -3.23 -8.08
CA GLU A 287 19.58 -4.28 -8.05
C GLU A 287 19.44 -4.76 -6.60
N SER A 288 18.53 -4.17 -5.80
CA SER A 288 18.16 -4.80 -4.53
C SER A 288 17.55 -6.18 -4.85
N LYS A 289 18.24 -7.24 -4.44
CA LYS A 289 17.83 -8.63 -4.66
C LYS A 289 16.82 -9.12 -3.62
N HIS A 290 16.33 -8.23 -2.76
CA HIS A 290 15.61 -8.59 -1.54
C HIS A 290 14.19 -7.99 -1.50
N ARG A 291 13.56 -7.92 -2.67
CA ARG A 291 12.15 -7.58 -2.81
C ARG A 291 11.30 -8.83 -2.61
N THR A 292 10.54 -8.86 -1.53
CA THR A 292 9.84 -10.08 -1.09
C THR A 292 8.44 -9.76 -0.59
N VAL A 293 7.53 -10.69 -0.84
CA VAL A 293 6.24 -10.80 -0.13
C VAL A 293 6.36 -11.96 0.85
N GLN A 294 6.14 -11.71 2.13
CA GLN A 294 6.22 -12.75 3.16
C GLN A 294 4.88 -12.91 3.87
N VAL A 295 4.51 -14.16 4.15
CA VAL A 295 3.31 -14.51 4.92
C VAL A 295 3.75 -15.11 6.24
N TRP A 296 3.14 -14.66 7.32
CA TRP A 296 3.53 -14.97 8.68
C TRP A 296 2.35 -15.52 9.46
N GLN A 297 2.63 -16.42 10.39
CA GLN A 297 1.69 -16.80 11.43
C GLN A 297 1.62 -15.66 12.45
N ALA A 298 0.44 -15.09 12.67
CA ALA A 298 0.31 -13.90 13.52
C ALA A 298 0.50 -14.17 15.01
N SER A 299 0.27 -15.41 15.45
CA SER A 299 0.38 -15.79 16.87
C SER A 299 1.82 -15.83 17.39
N ASP A 300 2.79 -16.15 16.53
CA ASP A 300 4.19 -16.35 16.93
C ASP A 300 5.21 -15.67 16.01
N GLY A 301 4.76 -15.01 14.93
CA GLY A 301 5.62 -14.33 13.95
C GLY A 301 6.39 -15.29 13.04
N ARG A 302 6.07 -16.59 13.03
CA ARG A 302 6.77 -17.56 12.18
C ARG A 302 6.50 -17.31 10.71
N SER A 303 7.56 -17.24 9.89
CA SER A 303 7.42 -17.18 8.43
C SER A 303 6.82 -18.49 7.90
N LEU A 304 5.72 -18.38 7.16
CA LEU A 304 5.02 -19.49 6.51
C LEU A 304 5.37 -19.57 5.02
N PHE A 305 5.39 -18.43 4.34
CA PHE A 305 5.70 -18.33 2.92
C PHE A 305 6.61 -17.14 2.64
N THR A 306 7.49 -17.27 1.66
CA THR A 306 8.31 -16.19 1.14
C THR A 306 8.30 -16.25 -0.38
N PHE A 307 7.77 -15.20 -1.00
CA PHE A 307 7.65 -15.05 -2.43
C PHE A 307 8.64 -13.97 -2.90
N GLY A 308 9.46 -14.31 -3.88
CA GLY A 308 10.39 -13.38 -4.52
C GLY A 308 10.05 -13.16 -6.00
N GLY A 309 10.96 -12.47 -6.69
CA GLY A 309 10.88 -12.27 -8.14
C GLY A 309 10.17 -11.00 -8.57
N GLN A 310 9.72 -10.15 -7.63
CA GLN A 310 9.27 -8.79 -7.95
C GLN A 310 10.47 -7.98 -8.48
N GLU A 311 10.30 -7.26 -9.58
CA GLU A 311 11.30 -6.40 -10.22
C GLU A 311 11.31 -4.98 -9.63
N ALA A 312 10.24 -4.62 -8.92
CA ALA A 312 10.04 -3.33 -8.26
C ALA A 312 9.74 -3.51 -6.77
N PRO A 313 10.03 -2.53 -5.89
CA PRO A 313 9.64 -2.59 -4.50
C PRO A 313 8.14 -2.86 -4.36
N VAL A 314 7.79 -3.79 -3.46
CA VAL A 314 6.38 -4.11 -3.22
C VAL A 314 5.73 -2.92 -2.55
N ALA A 315 4.78 -2.29 -3.24
CA ALA A 315 4.09 -1.09 -2.79
C ALA A 315 2.81 -1.43 -1.99
N GLY A 316 2.16 -2.55 -2.31
CA GLY A 316 0.92 -2.97 -1.64
C GLY A 316 0.78 -4.48 -1.57
N VAL A 317 0.14 -4.97 -0.50
CA VAL A 317 -0.27 -6.36 -0.33
C VAL A 317 -1.69 -6.47 0.19
N ALA A 318 -2.42 -7.52 -0.21
CA ALA A 318 -3.75 -7.86 0.31
C ALA A 318 -3.99 -9.37 0.28
N PHE A 319 -4.91 -9.85 1.11
CA PHE A 319 -5.49 -11.19 0.95
C PHE A 319 -6.83 -11.12 0.22
N SER A 320 -7.15 -12.16 -0.54
CA SER A 320 -8.51 -12.43 -1.02
C SER A 320 -9.48 -12.69 0.14
N ALA A 321 -10.79 -12.52 -0.12
CA ALA A 321 -11.86 -12.73 0.85
C ALA A 321 -11.87 -14.15 1.47
N ASP A 322 -11.51 -15.17 0.68
CA ASP A 322 -11.41 -16.56 1.13
C ASP A 322 -10.09 -16.88 1.87
N GLY A 323 -9.16 -15.92 1.94
CA GLY A 323 -7.85 -16.09 2.55
C GLY A 323 -6.92 -17.08 1.83
N GLN A 324 -7.29 -17.59 0.64
CA GLN A 324 -6.49 -18.55 -0.11
C GLN A 324 -5.40 -17.92 -0.96
N TRP A 325 -5.56 -16.63 -1.29
CA TRP A 325 -4.64 -15.90 -2.15
C TRP A 325 -4.11 -14.64 -1.48
N VAL A 326 -2.83 -14.39 -1.74
CA VAL A 326 -2.19 -13.09 -1.51
C VAL A 326 -2.05 -12.40 -2.85
N ILE A 327 -2.37 -11.11 -2.89
CA ILE A 327 -2.11 -10.22 -4.02
C ILE A 327 -1.01 -9.25 -3.59
N SER A 328 -0.08 -8.98 -4.50
CA SER A 328 0.95 -7.96 -4.30
C SER A 328 1.06 -7.07 -5.52
N GLY A 329 1.18 -5.76 -5.31
CA GLY A 329 1.43 -4.78 -6.35
C GLY A 329 2.76 -4.07 -6.16
N ALA A 330 3.43 -3.75 -7.25
CA ALA A 330 4.71 -3.04 -7.26
C ALA A 330 4.72 -1.97 -8.37
N THR A 331 5.40 -0.85 -8.14
CA THR A 331 5.20 0.41 -8.89
C THR A 331 5.40 0.32 -10.41
N TRP A 332 6.26 -0.58 -10.88
CA TRP A 332 6.52 -0.79 -12.31
C TRP A 332 6.61 -2.26 -12.72
N ASP A 333 6.28 -3.18 -11.80
CA ASP A 333 6.23 -4.64 -12.05
C ASP A 333 4.80 -5.21 -11.96
N GLY A 334 3.80 -4.33 -11.79
CA GLY A 334 2.39 -4.68 -11.85
C GLY A 334 1.90 -5.55 -10.68
N LEU A 335 0.81 -6.29 -10.92
CA LEU A 335 0.15 -7.13 -9.94
C LEU A 335 0.57 -8.60 -10.07
N ARG A 336 0.75 -9.27 -8.92
CA ARG A 336 0.97 -10.72 -8.83
C ARG A 336 0.03 -11.32 -7.79
N ARG A 337 -0.31 -12.60 -7.98
CA ARG A 337 -1.10 -13.39 -7.04
C ARG A 337 -0.35 -14.66 -6.63
N TRP A 338 -0.51 -15.05 -5.37
CA TRP A 338 0.19 -16.17 -4.74
C TRP A 338 -0.80 -17.03 -3.97
N LYS A 339 -0.81 -18.34 -4.23
CA LYS A 339 -1.67 -19.27 -3.48
C LYS A 339 -1.01 -19.62 -2.15
N VAL A 340 -1.76 -19.54 -1.05
CA VAL A 340 -1.24 -19.72 0.32
C VAL A 340 -2.05 -20.72 1.16
N LYS A 341 -3.25 -21.11 0.73
CA LYS A 341 -4.06 -22.21 1.31
C LYS A 341 -4.58 -23.16 0.25
#